data_AF-A0A9Q1B460-F1
#
_entry.id   AF-A0A9Q1B460-F1
#
_cell.length_a   1.000
_cell.length_b   1.000
_cell.length_c   1.000
_cell.angle_alpha   90.00
_cell.angle_beta   90.00
_cell.angle_gamma   90.00
#
_symmetry.space_group_name_H-M   'P 1'
#
loop_
_entity.id
_entity.type
_entity.pdbx_description
1 polymer ?
#
loop_
_entity_poly.entity_id
_entity_poly.type
_entity_poly.pdbx_seq_one_letter_code
_entity_poly.pdbx_strand_id
1 'polypeptide(L)'
;NLRPGAEQKVVIVTARVHPGETPSSFVCQGIIDFLVSPHPIAKVLRDHLVFKIAPMLNPDGVYLGNYRCSLMGFDLNRHWVDPSPWAHPTLHGVKQLIVQMYNNP
;
A
#
# COMPACT_ATOMS: atom_id res chain seq x y z
N ASN A 1 -21.42 -4.61 -0.96
CA ASN A 1 -21.12 -4.57 0.49
C ASN A 1 -21.12 -3.17 1.09
N LEU A 2 -21.25 -2.08 0.33
CA LEU A 2 -21.58 -0.77 0.91
C LEU A 2 -22.75 -0.15 0.12
N ARG A 3 -23.69 0.47 0.85
CA ARG A 3 -24.89 1.09 0.28
C ARG A 3 -24.48 2.39 -0.43
N PRO A 4 -25.13 2.76 -1.56
CA PRO A 4 -24.94 4.08 -2.14
C PRO A 4 -25.24 5.16 -1.08
N GLY A 5 -24.29 6.08 -0.84
CA GLY A 5 -24.42 7.16 0.13
C GLY A 5 -23.94 6.87 1.56
N ALA A 6 -23.36 5.70 1.83
CA ALA A 6 -22.69 5.43 3.11
C ALA A 6 -21.20 5.83 3.05
N GLU A 7 -20.74 6.57 4.06
CA GLU A 7 -19.33 6.97 4.25
C GLU A 7 -18.42 5.73 4.23
N GLN A 8 -17.39 5.71 3.37
CA GLN A 8 -16.53 4.55 3.20
C GLN A 8 -15.30 4.63 4.12
N LYS A 9 -15.22 3.73 5.10
CA LYS A 9 -14.01 3.58 5.92
C LYS A 9 -12.94 2.82 5.14
N VAL A 10 -11.92 3.53 4.69
CA VAL A 10 -10.81 2.97 3.92
C VAL A 10 -9.63 2.65 4.83
N VAL A 11 -9.07 1.45 4.67
CA VAL A 11 -7.79 1.04 5.28
C VAL A 11 -6.77 0.88 4.17
N ILE A 12 -5.68 1.63 4.25
CA ILE A 12 -4.58 1.59 3.28
C ILE A 12 -3.42 0.83 3.87
N VAL A 13 -2.94 -0.19 3.15
CA VAL A 13 -1.78 -1.00 3.55
C VAL A 13 -0.74 -0.90 2.46
N THR A 14 0.47 -0.48 2.83
CA THR A 14 1.63 -0.46 1.92
C THR A 14 2.74 -1.31 2.49
N ALA A 15 3.45 -2.05 1.65
CA ALA A 15 4.56 -2.87 2.07
C ALA A 15 5.81 -2.65 1.21
N ARG A 16 6.95 -3.07 1.75
CA ARG A 16 8.25 -3.15 1.07
C ARG A 16 8.68 -1.85 0.38
N VAL A 17 8.67 -0.76 1.15
CA VAL A 17 9.23 0.54 0.73
C VAL A 17 10.75 0.51 0.69
N HIS A 18 11.37 -0.14 1.67
CA HIS A 18 12.77 -0.52 1.59
C HIS A 18 12.85 -1.95 1.02
N PRO A 19 13.65 -2.18 -0.02
CA PRO A 19 13.66 -3.47 -0.70
C PRO A 19 14.10 -4.66 0.15
N GLY A 20 15.11 -4.45 1.01
CA GLY A 20 15.72 -5.46 1.87
C GLY A 20 14.83 -5.91 3.04
N GLU A 21 13.73 -5.22 3.29
CA GLU A 21 12.73 -5.57 4.31
C GLU A 21 11.77 -6.65 3.80
N THR A 22 12.31 -7.75 3.26
CA THR A 22 11.56 -8.89 2.72
C THR A 22 10.47 -9.45 3.66
N PRO A 23 10.65 -9.49 5.01
CA PRO A 23 9.58 -9.90 5.91
C PRO A 23 8.26 -9.13 5.72
N SER A 24 8.31 -7.86 5.30
CA SER A 24 7.11 -7.06 5.02
C SER A 24 6.24 -7.65 3.91
N SER A 25 6.83 -8.33 2.92
CA SER A 25 6.08 -9.00 1.84
C SER A 25 5.29 -10.19 2.37
N PHE A 26 5.90 -11.00 3.25
CA PHE A 26 5.24 -12.16 3.84
C PHE A 26 4.09 -11.75 4.76
N VAL A 27 4.29 -10.70 5.56
CA VAL A 27 3.20 -10.12 6.38
C VAL A 27 2.07 -9.60 5.49
N CYS A 28 2.40 -8.84 4.43
CA CYS A 28 1.40 -8.33 3.51
C CYS A 28 0.64 -9.46 2.79
N GLN A 29 1.33 -10.53 2.39
CA GLN A 29 0.70 -11.71 1.80
C GLN A 29 -0.27 -12.36 2.79
N GLY A 30 0.13 -12.57 4.04
CA GLY A 30 -0.74 -13.12 5.09
C GLY A 30 -1.98 -12.25 5.37
N ILE A 31 -1.83 -10.92 5.32
CA ILE A 31 -2.98 -10.00 5.40
C ILE A 31 -3.94 -10.23 4.24
N ILE A 32 -3.44 -10.29 3.01
CA ILE A 32 -4.27 -10.51 1.82
C ILE A 32 -4.96 -11.88 1.91
N ASP A 33 -4.23 -12.94 2.22
CA ASP A 33 -4.74 -14.31 2.32
C ASP A 33 -5.85 -14.40 3.38
N PHE A 34 -5.64 -13.81 4.56
CA PHE A 34 -6.67 -13.71 5.59
C PHE A 34 -7.88 -12.93 5.10
N LEU A 35 -7.67 -11.76 4.49
CA LEU A 35 -8.73 -10.88 4.01
C LEU A 35 -9.51 -11.46 2.83
N VAL A 36 -9.01 -12.44 2.08
CA VAL A 36 -9.79 -13.12 1.02
C VAL A 36 -10.38 -14.45 1.48
N SER A 37 -9.97 -14.94 2.65
CA SER A 37 -10.45 -16.20 3.22
C SER A 37 -11.95 -16.17 3.58
N PRO A 38 -12.56 -17.36 3.78
CA PRO A 38 -13.93 -17.48 4.30
C PRO A 38 -14.03 -17.21 5.81
N HIS A 39 -12.94 -16.82 6.48
CA HIS A 39 -12.95 -16.61 7.92
C HIS A 39 -14.03 -15.60 8.34
N PRO A 40 -14.85 -15.87 9.37
CA PRO A 40 -15.97 -15.00 9.76
C PRO A 40 -15.53 -13.55 10.02
N ILE A 41 -14.40 -13.37 10.71
CA ILE A 41 -13.83 -12.03 10.96
C ILE A 41 -13.45 -11.34 9.63
N ALA A 42 -12.84 -12.04 8.68
CA ALA A 42 -12.46 -11.46 7.40
C ALA A 42 -13.69 -11.00 6.61
N LYS A 43 -14.80 -11.76 6.67
CA LYS A 43 -16.08 -11.35 6.09
C LYS A 43 -16.62 -10.07 6.74
N VAL A 44 -16.66 -10.01 8.07
CA VAL A 44 -17.09 -8.80 8.80
C VAL A 44 -16.22 -7.60 8.40
N LEU A 45 -14.90 -7.75 8.32
CA LEU A 45 -14.01 -6.68 7.88
C LEU A 45 -14.35 -6.21 6.45
N ARG A 46 -14.56 -7.13 5.50
CA ARG A 46 -14.95 -6.79 4.11
C ARG A 46 -16.35 -6.18 3.98
N ASP A 47 -17.23 -6.41 4.95
CA ASP A 47 -18.58 -5.85 4.97
C ASP A 47 -18.59 -4.40 5.51
N HIS A 48 -17.56 -4.00 6.26
CA HIS A 48 -17.50 -2.68 6.92
C HIS A 48 -16.35 -1.77 6.45
N LEU A 49 -15.30 -2.33 5.85
CA LEU A 49 -14.09 -1.61 5.47
C LEU A 49 -13.71 -1.89 4.01
N VAL A 50 -13.13 -0.88 3.38
CA VAL A 50 -12.50 -1.02 2.07
C VAL A 50 -10.99 -1.07 2.24
N PHE A 51 -10.37 -2.19 1.90
CA PHE A 51 -8.92 -2.33 1.94
C PHE A 51 -8.31 -1.94 0.59
N LYS A 52 -7.28 -1.08 0.62
CA LYS A 52 -6.46 -0.71 -0.54
C LYS A 52 -5.01 -1.08 -0.24
N ILE A 53 -4.50 -2.07 -0.95
CA ILE A 53 -3.23 -2.71 -0.61
C ILE A 53 -2.24 -2.53 -1.75
N ALA A 54 -1.09 -1.91 -1.46
CA ALA A 54 0.07 -1.85 -2.32
C ALA A 54 1.15 -2.81 -1.76
N PRO A 55 1.23 -4.06 -2.26
CA PRO A 55 2.07 -5.10 -1.65
C PRO A 55 3.58 -4.83 -1.77
N MET A 56 3.98 -3.91 -2.66
CA MET A 56 5.36 -3.54 -2.86
C MET A 56 5.45 -2.11 -3.40
N LEU A 57 6.08 -1.21 -2.64
CA LEU A 57 6.32 0.17 -3.07
C LEU A 57 7.62 0.34 -3.85
N ASN A 58 8.57 -0.59 -3.75
CA ASN A 58 9.87 -0.47 -4.39
C ASN A 58 10.26 -1.72 -5.20
N PRO A 59 9.52 -2.05 -6.28
CA PRO A 59 9.81 -3.23 -7.10
C PRO A 59 11.20 -3.18 -7.75
N ASP A 60 11.63 -2.00 -8.21
CA ASP A 60 12.92 -1.85 -8.88
C ASP A 60 14.09 -2.09 -7.92
N GLY A 61 14.04 -1.49 -6.73
CA GLY A 61 15.08 -1.70 -5.71
C GLY A 61 15.14 -3.17 -5.25
N VAL A 62 14.01 -3.89 -5.25
CA VAL A 62 13.97 -5.32 -4.95
C VAL A 62 14.65 -6.13 -6.04
N TYR A 63 14.28 -5.87 -7.29
CA TYR A 63 14.87 -6.55 -8.44
C TYR A 63 16.40 -6.39 -8.48
N LEU A 64 16.89 -5.21 -8.13
CA LEU A 64 18.33 -4.89 -8.10
C LEU A 64 19.07 -5.41 -6.88
N GLY A 65 18.37 -5.96 -5.88
CA GLY A 65 19.00 -6.40 -4.63
C GLY A 65 19.48 -5.23 -3.74
N ASN A 66 18.90 -4.04 -3.89
CA ASN A 66 19.17 -2.94 -2.96
C ASN A 66 18.70 -3.32 -1.55
N TYR A 67 19.26 -2.68 -0.53
CA TYR A 67 18.76 -2.84 0.84
C TYR A 67 17.70 -1.80 1.19
N ARG A 68 17.97 -0.52 0.92
CA ARG A 68 17.14 0.61 1.40
C ARG A 68 16.53 1.46 0.29
N CYS A 69 17.27 1.70 -0.78
CA CYS A 69 16.94 2.74 -1.75
C CYS A 69 16.24 2.22 -3.01
N SER A 70 15.58 3.11 -3.74
CA SER A 70 15.08 2.88 -5.10
C SER A 70 16.22 2.70 -6.12
N LEU A 71 15.87 2.44 -7.38
CA LEU A 71 16.81 2.42 -8.51
C LEU A 71 17.71 3.67 -8.56
N MET A 72 17.17 4.84 -8.23
CA MET A 72 17.90 6.11 -8.28
C MET A 72 18.68 6.45 -7.00
N GLY A 73 18.73 5.53 -6.03
CA GLY A 73 19.44 5.75 -4.76
C GLY A 73 18.65 6.54 -3.71
N PHE A 74 17.37 6.83 -3.94
CA PHE A 74 16.52 7.53 -2.97
C PHE A 74 15.92 6.60 -1.91
N ASP A 75 15.92 7.03 -0.65
CA ASP A 75 15.09 6.44 0.40
C ASP A 75 13.65 6.93 0.22
N LEU A 76 12.80 6.10 -0.40
CA LEU A 76 11.40 6.47 -0.67
C LEU A 76 10.64 6.88 0.60
N ASN A 77 10.97 6.34 1.77
CA ASN A 77 10.32 6.69 3.02
C ASN A 77 10.81 8.03 3.61
N ARG A 78 11.52 8.85 2.83
CA ARG A 78 11.86 10.25 3.14
C ARG A 78 11.23 11.27 2.19
N HIS A 79 10.46 10.80 1.19
CA HIS A 79 9.90 11.65 0.13
C HIS A 79 8.37 11.75 0.14
N TRP A 80 7.70 11.36 1.22
CA TRP A 80 6.22 11.45 1.32
C TRP A 80 5.68 12.87 1.24
N VAL A 81 6.42 13.88 1.70
CA VAL A 81 5.96 15.28 1.73
C VAL A 81 5.78 15.83 0.31
N ASP A 82 6.72 15.55 -0.59
CA ASP A 82 6.67 15.99 -1.99
C ASP A 82 7.32 14.96 -2.93
N PRO A 83 6.61 13.87 -3.27
CA PRO A 83 7.15 12.84 -4.13
C PRO A 83 7.11 13.29 -5.60
N SER A 84 8.28 13.45 -6.22
CA SER A 84 8.37 13.63 -7.67
C SER A 84 7.71 12.46 -8.43
N PRO A 85 6.80 12.72 -9.39
CA PRO A 85 6.21 11.67 -10.23
C PRO A 85 7.22 10.97 -11.14
N TRP A 86 8.39 11.59 -11.38
CA TRP A 86 9.45 11.01 -12.19
C TRP A 86 10.47 10.21 -11.35
N ALA A 87 10.92 10.76 -10.21
CA ALA A 87 11.92 10.09 -9.37
C ALA A 87 11.31 9.09 -8.36
N HIS A 88 10.06 9.30 -7.93
CA HIS A 88 9.36 8.50 -6.92
C HIS A 88 7.96 8.07 -7.42
N PRO A 89 7.83 7.48 -8.62
CA PRO A 89 6.53 7.24 -9.27
C PRO A 89 5.58 6.38 -8.41
N THR A 90 6.10 5.36 -7.72
CA THR A 90 5.30 4.48 -6.86
C THR A 90 4.75 5.22 -5.64
N LEU A 91 5.60 6.04 -5.00
CA LEU A 91 5.23 6.86 -3.85
C LEU A 91 4.23 7.94 -4.23
N HIS A 92 4.46 8.61 -5.36
CA HIS A 92 3.56 9.61 -5.91
C HIS A 92 2.19 9.00 -6.22
N GLY A 93 2.14 7.87 -6.93
CA GLY A 93 0.87 7.20 -7.27
C GLY A 93 0.05 6.81 -6.03
N VAL A 94 0.69 6.23 -5.01
CA VAL A 94 0.01 5.86 -3.76
C VAL A 94 -0.44 7.10 -2.99
N LYS A 95 0.36 8.17 -2.93
CA LYS A 95 -0.05 9.43 -2.30
C LYS A 95 -1.27 10.04 -3.00
N GLN A 96 -1.30 10.06 -4.34
CA GLN A 96 -2.45 10.56 -5.08
C GLN A 96 -3.72 9.75 -4.77
N LEU A 97 -3.60 8.43 -4.68
CA LEU A 97 -4.71 7.56 -4.28
C LEU A 97 -5.22 7.91 -2.86
N ILE A 98 -4.31 8.08 -1.89
CA ILE A 98 -4.66 8.47 -0.52
C ILE A 98 -5.39 9.81 -0.50
N VAL A 99 -4.85 10.83 -1.19
CA VAL A 99 -5.44 12.17 -1.26
C VAL A 99 -6.81 12.13 -1.95
N GLN A 100 -6.96 11.38 -3.03
CA GLN A 100 -8.23 11.21 -3.72
C GLN A 100 -9.29 10.60 -2.79
N MET A 101 -8.93 9.58 -2.01
CA MET A 101 -9.84 8.94 -1.07
C MET A 101 -10.18 9.82 0.13
N TYR A 102 -9.23 10.64 0.59
CA TYR A 102 -9.47 11.59 1.68
C TYR A 102 -10.42 12.72 1.25
N ASN A 103 -10.27 13.23 0.02
CA ASN A 103 -11.08 14.32 -0.49
C ASN A 103 -12.48 13.87 -0.96
N ASN A 104 -12.65 12.59 -1.31
CA ASN A 104 -13.92 12.00 -1.75
C ASN A 104 -14.29 10.78 -0.86
N PRO A 105 -14.68 11.01 0.41
CA PRO A 105 -15.00 9.95 1.38
C PRO A 105 -16.29 9.17 1.09
#